data_AF-A0A859DN00-F1
#
_entry.id   AF-A0A859DN00-F1
#
_cell.length_a   1.000
_cell.length_b   1.000
_cell.length_c   1.000
_cell.angle_alpha   90.00
_cell.angle_beta   90.00
_cell.angle_gamma   90.00
#
_symmetry.space_group_name_H-M   'P 1'
#
loop_
_entity.id
_entity.type
_entity.pdbx_description
1 polymer ?
#
loop_
_entity_poly.entity_id
_entity_poly.type
_entity_poly.pdbx_seq_one_letter_code
_entity_poly.pdbx_strand_id
1 'polypeptide(L)'
;METDNILNKLQLLHGLQADEAEKYRPLAQEAVDRLENCRRKDGGDSLLETAAAALVHLQLTLTEPAGSFTAGDVHGDNTQERAAAKELWKESLAAAAPYLRDERFIFRSVP
;
A
#
# COMPACT_ATOMS: atom_id res chain seq x y z
N MET A 1 13.96 -2.04 -7.50
CA MET A 1 13.12 -1.98 -6.30
C MET A 1 13.47 -3.16 -5.40
N GLU A 2 13.74 -2.90 -4.13
CA GLU A 2 14.06 -3.96 -3.17
C GLU A 2 12.90 -4.19 -2.20
N THR A 3 12.46 -5.44 -2.08
CA THR A 3 11.36 -5.83 -1.17
C THR A 3 11.68 -5.44 0.27
N ASP A 4 12.95 -5.47 0.68
CA ASP A 4 13.39 -5.06 2.02
C ASP A 4 13.15 -3.57 2.31
N ASN A 5 13.42 -2.69 1.33
CA ASN A 5 13.15 -1.26 1.45
C ASN A 5 11.64 -0.97 1.58
N ILE A 6 10.80 -1.77 0.92
CA ILE A 6 9.35 -1.67 0.98
C ILE A 6 8.85 -2.10 2.35
N LEU A 7 9.39 -3.19 2.90
CA LEU A 7 9.07 -3.67 4.24
C LEU A 7 9.50 -2.66 5.33
N ASN A 8 10.68 -2.04 5.18
CA ASN A 8 11.12 -0.99 6.10
C ASN A 8 10.20 0.24 6.04
N LYS A 9 9.77 0.67 4.85
CA LYS A 9 8.79 1.75 4.70
C LYS A 9 7.42 1.36 5.28
N LEU A 10 7.00 0.10 5.12
CA LEU A 10 5.76 -0.41 5.69
C LEU A 10 5.79 -0.41 7.22
N GLN A 11 6.92 -0.78 7.84
CA GLN A 11 7.13 -0.66 9.29
C GLN A 11 6.90 0.77 9.77
N LEU A 12 7.44 1.76 9.05
CA LEU A 12 7.27 3.18 9.37
C LEU A 12 5.82 3.66 9.19
N LEU A 13 5.13 3.20 8.15
CA LEU A 13 3.77 3.63 7.81
C LEU A 13 2.70 3.02 8.72
N HIS A 14 2.87 1.76 9.08
CA HIS A 14 1.87 1.00 9.85
C HIS A 14 2.28 0.79 11.32
N GLY A 15 3.49 1.22 11.72
CA GLY A 15 4.00 1.03 13.08
C GLY A 15 4.30 -0.44 13.40
N LEU A 16 4.55 -1.26 12.39
CA LEU A 16 4.80 -2.70 12.55
C LEU A 16 6.23 -2.95 13.06
N GLN A 17 6.39 -4.02 13.84
CA GLN A 17 7.71 -4.55 14.17
C GLN A 17 8.30 -5.30 12.96
N ALA A 18 9.62 -5.45 12.92
CA ALA A 18 10.33 -6.13 11.82
C ALA A 18 9.80 -7.55 11.55
N ASP A 19 9.49 -8.30 12.62
CA ASP A 19 8.95 -9.67 12.53
C ASP A 19 7.52 -9.70 11.95
N GLU A 20 6.74 -8.64 12.17
CA GLU A 20 5.39 -8.52 11.60
C GLU A 20 5.44 -8.08 10.14
N ALA A 21 6.39 -7.21 9.78
CA ALA A 21 6.60 -6.79 8.40
C ALA A 21 6.99 -7.98 7.49
N GLU A 22 7.81 -8.90 7.98
CA GLU A 22 8.18 -10.12 7.26
C GLU A 22 6.96 -10.98 6.84
N LYS A 23 5.87 -10.97 7.62
CA LYS A 23 4.62 -11.68 7.27
C LYS A 23 3.97 -11.12 6.01
N TYR A 24 4.25 -9.86 5.69
CA TYR A 24 3.73 -9.15 4.52
C TYR A 24 4.71 -9.16 3.34
N ARG A 25 5.83 -9.88 3.44
CA ARG A 25 6.78 -10.05 2.33
C ARG A 25 6.14 -10.54 1.03
N PRO A 26 5.17 -11.48 1.03
CA PRO A 26 4.48 -11.87 -0.20
C PRO A 26 3.71 -10.71 -0.84
N LEU A 27 3.00 -9.92 -0.03
CA LEU A 27 2.26 -8.73 -0.49
C LEU A 27 3.21 -7.65 -1.04
N ALA A 28 4.35 -7.45 -0.38
CA ALA A 28 5.39 -6.54 -0.86
C ALA A 28 5.95 -7.00 -2.21
N GLN A 29 6.18 -8.31 -2.38
CA GLN A 29 6.63 -8.89 -3.65
C GLN A 29 5.58 -8.70 -4.76
N GLU A 30 4.31 -8.96 -4.49
CA GLU A 30 3.22 -8.71 -5.45
C GLU A 30 3.11 -7.22 -5.83
N ALA A 31 3.32 -6.31 -4.87
CA ALA A 31 3.35 -4.88 -5.14
C ALA A 31 4.53 -4.48 -6.03
N VAL A 32 5.71 -5.07 -5.83
CA VAL A 32 6.88 -4.90 -6.72
C VAL A 32 6.54 -5.38 -8.12
N ASP A 33 6.09 -6.62 -8.28
CA ASP A 33 5.75 -7.19 -9.58
C ASP A 33 4.72 -6.33 -10.31
N ARG A 34 3.71 -5.82 -9.59
CA ARG A 34 2.68 -4.95 -10.17
C ARG A 34 3.25 -3.61 -10.67
N LEU A 35 4.14 -2.98 -9.90
CA LEU A 35 4.74 -1.70 -10.29
C LEU A 35 5.82 -1.86 -11.37
N GLU A 36 6.58 -2.94 -11.34
CA GLU A 36 7.56 -3.29 -12.37
C GLU A 36 6.88 -3.59 -13.71
N ASN A 37 5.73 -4.29 -13.71
CA ASN A 37 4.92 -4.48 -14.92
C ASN A 37 4.42 -3.14 -15.51
N CYS A 38 4.15 -2.16 -14.64
CA CYS A 38 3.76 -0.82 -15.05
C CYS A 38 4.97 0.10 -15.29
N ARG A 39 6.21 -0.35 -15.12
CA ARG A 39 7.40 0.49 -15.25
C ARG A 39 7.59 0.90 -16.71
N ARG A 40 7.68 2.21 -16.93
CA ARG A 40 7.94 2.82 -18.24
C ARG A 40 9.42 3.12 -18.44
N LYS A 41 10.10 3.54 -17.38
CA LYS A 41 11.46 4.05 -17.43
C LYS A 41 12.26 3.55 -16.23
N ASP A 42 13.55 3.33 -16.45
CA ASP A 42 14.49 3.07 -15.37
C ASP A 42 14.73 4.29 -14.47
N GLY A 43 14.89 4.00 -13.17
CA GLY A 43 15.08 4.99 -12.12
C GLY A 43 13.81 5.28 -11.32
N GLY A 44 13.94 6.11 -10.29
CA GLY A 44 12.83 6.40 -9.38
C GLY A 44 12.50 5.26 -8.41
N ASP A 45 13.41 4.31 -8.21
CA ASP A 45 13.19 3.14 -7.34
C ASP A 45 12.68 3.53 -5.95
N SER A 46 13.22 4.59 -5.33
CA SER A 46 12.74 5.06 -4.02
C SER A 46 11.27 5.55 -4.03
N LEU A 47 10.83 6.15 -5.14
CA LEU A 47 9.43 6.59 -5.30
C LEU A 47 8.50 5.40 -5.56
N LEU A 48 8.96 4.46 -6.39
CA LEU A 48 8.23 3.22 -6.65
C LEU A 48 8.12 2.35 -5.40
N GLU A 49 9.17 2.25 -4.59
CA GLU A 49 9.18 1.55 -3.30
C GLU A 49 8.22 2.21 -2.30
N THR A 50 8.13 3.53 -2.33
CA THR A 50 7.16 4.28 -1.51
C THR A 50 5.72 4.00 -1.96
N ALA A 51 5.48 3.98 -3.28
CA ALA A 51 4.17 3.62 -3.83
C ALA A 51 3.79 2.15 -3.53
N ALA A 52 4.77 1.23 -3.55
CA ALA A 52 4.58 -0.16 -3.18
C ALA A 52 4.19 -0.30 -1.70
N ALA A 53 4.93 0.36 -0.80
CA ALA A 53 4.65 0.34 0.63
C ALA A 53 3.26 0.93 0.94
N ALA A 54 2.88 2.03 0.28
CA ALA A 54 1.55 2.62 0.42
C ALA A 54 0.44 1.69 -0.12
N LEU A 55 0.70 0.92 -1.19
CA LEU A 55 -0.23 -0.06 -1.72
C LEU A 55 -0.45 -1.21 -0.74
N VAL A 56 0.63 -1.74 -0.15
CA VAL A 56 0.54 -2.80 0.87
C VAL A 56 -0.20 -2.30 2.10
N HIS A 57 0.10 -1.08 2.57
CA HIS A 57 -0.62 -0.46 3.68
C HIS A 57 -2.12 -0.31 3.39
N LEU A 58 -2.50 0.17 2.20
CA LEU A 58 -3.89 0.23 1.78
C LEU A 58 -4.54 -1.16 1.76
N GLN A 59 -3.87 -2.18 1.24
CA GLN A 59 -4.40 -3.55 1.25
C GLN A 59 -4.66 -4.04 2.68
N LEU A 60 -3.75 -3.76 3.62
CA LEU A 60 -3.90 -4.12 5.03
C LEU A 60 -5.12 -3.45 5.66
N THR A 61 -5.26 -2.13 5.52
CA THR A 61 -6.42 -1.37 6.03
C THR A 61 -7.76 -1.80 5.40
N LEU A 62 -7.74 -2.40 4.20
CA LEU A 62 -8.91 -3.00 3.55
C LEU A 62 -9.23 -4.41 4.05
N THR A 63 -8.20 -5.21 4.35
CA THR A 63 -8.36 -6.57 4.90
C THR A 63 -8.65 -6.60 6.39
N GLU A 64 -8.30 -5.55 7.14
CA GLU A 64 -8.73 -5.40 8.52
C GLU A 64 -10.27 -5.25 8.56
N PRO A 65 -10.97 -6.16 9.27
CA PRO A 65 -12.42 -6.07 9.37
C PRO A 65 -12.78 -4.73 10.01
N ALA A 66 -13.69 -4.00 9.36
CA ALA A 66 -14.30 -2.82 9.97
C ALA A 66 -15.17 -3.28 11.14
N GLY A 67 -14.56 -3.38 12.32
CA GLY A 67 -15.25 -3.72 13.56
C GLY A 67 -15.67 -5.18 13.66
N SER A 68 -15.10 -5.86 14.67
CA SER A 68 -15.84 -6.86 15.43
C SER A 68 -17.20 -6.27 15.82
N PHE A 69 -18.28 -6.99 15.54
CA PHE A 69 -19.61 -6.66 16.04
C PHE A 69 -19.61 -6.84 17.56
N THR A 70 -19.29 -5.78 18.29
CA THR A 70 -19.48 -5.69 19.74
C THR A 70 -20.64 -4.74 19.98
N ALA A 71 -21.74 -5.28 20.51
CA ALA A 71 -22.93 -4.52 20.85
C ALA A 71 -22.59 -3.55 22.00
N GLY A 72 -22.41 -2.28 21.63
CA GLY A 72 -22.11 -1.19 22.56
C GLY A 72 -20.65 -0.76 22.47
N ASP A 73 -20.48 0.56 22.39
CA ASP A 73 -19.23 1.29 22.49
C ASP A 73 -18.37 1.45 21.21
N VAL A 74 -18.45 2.67 20.69
CA VAL A 74 -17.51 3.41 19.83
C VAL A 74 -17.15 2.78 18.48
N HIS A 75 -17.89 3.20 17.44
CA HIS A 75 -17.40 3.15 16.06
C HIS A 75 -16.13 4.03 15.96
N GLY A 76 -14.96 3.42 16.04
CA GLY A 76 -13.74 4.01 15.49
C GLY A 76 -13.91 4.10 13.97
N ASP A 77 -13.78 5.30 13.41
CA ASP A 77 -14.08 5.59 12.02
C ASP A 77 -13.00 5.01 11.08
N ASN A 78 -12.97 3.67 10.91
CA ASN A 78 -12.08 2.98 9.96
C ASN A 78 -12.24 3.52 8.52
N THR A 79 -13.35 4.22 8.24
CA THR A 79 -13.57 4.93 6.97
C THR A 79 -12.54 6.04 6.75
N GLN A 80 -12.17 6.76 7.81
CA GLN A 80 -11.22 7.86 7.74
C GLN A 80 -9.79 7.35 7.55
N GLU A 81 -9.42 6.25 8.20
CA GLU A 81 -8.12 5.58 8.02
C GLU A 81 -7.99 4.99 6.61
N ARG A 82 -9.04 4.34 6.11
CA ARG A 82 -9.07 3.84 4.72
C ARG A 82 -9.00 4.96 3.70
N ALA A 83 -9.66 6.10 3.96
CA ALA A 83 -9.56 7.28 3.11
C ALA A 83 -8.14 7.85 3.12
N ALA A 84 -7.52 7.97 4.29
CA ALA A 84 -6.14 8.44 4.44
C ALA A 84 -5.13 7.52 3.74
N ALA A 85 -5.24 6.20 3.92
CA ALA A 85 -4.38 5.23 3.23
C ALA A 85 -4.53 5.30 1.70
N LYS A 86 -5.76 5.52 1.21
CA LYS A 86 -6.05 5.68 -0.21
C LYS A 86 -5.48 6.97 -0.79
N GLU A 87 -5.59 8.09 -0.06
CA GLU A 87 -4.98 9.35 -0.48
C GLU A 87 -3.45 9.24 -0.49
N LEU A 88 -2.84 8.67 0.56
CA LEU A 88 -1.40 8.44 0.63
C LEU A 88 -0.90 7.59 -0.55
N TRP A 89 -1.65 6.54 -0.92
CA TRP A 89 -1.32 5.72 -2.08
C TRP A 89 -1.40 6.51 -3.38
N LYS A 90 -2.44 7.33 -3.57
CA LYS A 90 -2.56 8.19 -4.76
C LYS A 90 -1.45 9.23 -4.83
N GLU A 91 -1.08 9.86 -3.72
CA GLU A 91 0.01 10.84 -3.66
C GLU A 91 1.34 10.18 -4.01
N SER A 92 1.61 9.01 -3.43
CA SER A 92 2.83 8.24 -3.72
C SER A 92 2.88 7.76 -5.17
N LEU A 93 1.73 7.34 -5.71
CA LEU A 93 1.59 6.95 -7.11
C LEU A 93 1.76 8.15 -8.06
N ALA A 94 1.23 9.32 -7.71
CA ALA A 94 1.39 10.55 -8.49
C ALA A 94 2.87 10.99 -8.52
N ALA A 95 3.59 10.84 -7.42
CA ALA A 95 5.03 11.07 -7.38
C ALA A 95 5.82 10.07 -8.24
N ALA A 96 5.37 8.80 -8.31
CA ALA A 96 5.95 7.76 -9.14
C ALA A 96 5.48 7.77 -10.61
N ALA A 97 4.42 8.52 -10.94
CA ALA A 97 3.82 8.62 -12.27
C ALA A 97 4.81 8.84 -13.43
N PRO A 98 5.85 9.69 -13.34
CA PRO A 98 6.82 9.86 -14.43
C PRO A 98 7.60 8.57 -14.78
N TYR A 99 7.64 7.59 -13.88
CA TYR A 99 8.33 6.31 -14.06
C TYR A 99 7.37 5.17 -14.44
N LEU A 100 6.06 5.40 -14.34
CA LEU A 100 5.02 4.43 -14.64
C LEU A 100 4.39 4.68 -16.01
N ARG A 101 3.85 3.63 -16.63
CA ARG A 101 2.99 3.72 -17.81
C ARG A 101 1.64 4.25 -17.34
N ASP A 102 1.01 5.09 -18.18
CA ASP A 102 -0.29 5.75 -17.94
C ASP A 102 -1.47 4.76 -17.95
N GLU A 103 -1.26 3.54 -17.46
CA GLU A 103 -2.34 2.60 -17.22
C GLU A 103 -2.97 3.00 -15.90
N ARG A 104 -4.08 3.74 -16.02
CA ARG A 104 -5.05 3.99 -14.95
C ARG A 104 -5.16 2.72 -14.11
N PHE A 105 -4.55 2.71 -12.92
CA PHE A 105 -4.65 1.59 -11.98
C PHE A 105 -6.13 1.42 -11.63
N ILE A 106 -6.82 0.54 -12.35
CA ILE A 106 -8.23 0.29 -12.11
C ILE A 106 -8.26 -0.52 -10.82
N PHE A 107 -8.65 0.10 -9.72
CA PHE A 107 -9.21 -0.66 -8.61
C PHE A 107 -10.46 -1.33 -9.16
N ARG A 108 -10.34 -2.60 -9.52
CA ARG A 108 -11.49 -3.41 -9.86
C ARG A 108 -12.30 -3.54 -8.58
N SER A 109 -13.30 -2.67 -8.42
CA SER A 109 -14.37 -2.88 -7.45
C SER A 109 -15.04 -4.18 -7.87
N VAL A 110 -14.85 -5.24 -7.09
CA VAL A 110 -15.53 -6.51 -7.33
C VAL A 110 -17.03 -6.24 -7.13
N PRO A 111 -17.89 -6.55 -8.12
CA PRO A 111 -19.34 -6.35 -8.01
C PRO A 111 -19.98 -7.28 -6.99
#